data_AF-A0A9Q3KQK9-F1
#
_entry.id   AF-A0A9Q3KQK9-F1
#
_cell.length_a   1.000
_cell.length_b   1.000
_cell.length_c   1.000
_cell.angle_alpha   90.00
_cell.angle_beta   90.00
_cell.angle_gamma   90.00
#
_symmetry.space_group_name_H-M   'P 1'
#
loop_
_entity.id
_entity.type
_entity.pdbx_description
1 polymer ?
#
loop_
_entity_poly.entity_id
_entity_poly.type
_entity_poly.pdbx_seq_one_letter_code
_entity_poly.pdbx_strand_id
1 'polypeptide(L)'
;MYSSTEKSFKDNWKKLQKQVKNPEVFQYLENTWLPLKEYYVPAWTNHHCHLGVGSTSRVEGAHAMVKLWLQTSTGTILEVVRALHMAFRKQFIEIINRISKEMIVHVKNFPPHICALNGKVSHYALQIAFENFKTKFPPNEKCTNKYNNYKGIPCKHKTQKAFAKRQRLELSDFHPQWHLNLPVRVF
;
A
#
# COMPACT_ATOMS: atom_id res chain seq x y z
N MET A 1 -4.80 13.74 9.82
CA MET A 1 -4.93 14.74 8.72
C MET A 1 -4.05 14.34 7.55
N TYR A 2 -4.66 13.83 6.47
CA TYR A 2 -3.92 13.52 5.26
C TYR A 2 -3.37 14.82 4.63
N SER A 3 -2.05 14.95 4.55
CA SER A 3 -1.39 16.13 4.01
C SER A 3 -0.17 15.69 3.22
N SER A 4 -0.17 15.94 1.91
CA SER A 4 0.90 15.56 0.98
C SER A 4 2.06 16.57 0.91
N THR A 5 1.90 17.74 1.53
CA THR A 5 2.91 18.81 1.57
C THR A 5 2.95 19.44 2.95
N GLU A 6 4.08 20.01 3.34
CA GLU A 6 4.19 20.72 4.62
C GLU A 6 3.25 21.92 4.71
N LYS A 7 3.03 22.61 3.60
CA LYS A 7 2.07 23.73 3.54
C LYS A 7 0.66 23.24 3.84
N SER A 8 0.19 22.19 3.16
CA SER A 8 -1.13 21.61 3.43
C SER A 8 -1.24 21.05 4.84
N PHE A 9 -0.16 20.53 5.42
CA PHE A 9 -0.13 20.13 6.82
C PHE A 9 -0.33 21.31 7.76
N LYS A 10 0.41 22.41 7.58
CA LYS A 10 0.27 23.63 8.39
C LYS A 10 -1.15 24.21 8.31
N ASP A 11 -1.74 24.24 7.11
CA ASP A 11 -3.10 24.73 6.90
C ASP A 11 -4.14 23.83 7.56
N ASN A 12 -3.98 22.50 7.43
CA ASN A 12 -4.86 21.53 8.07
C ASN A 12 -4.71 21.56 9.60
N TRP A 13 -3.50 21.72 10.13
CA TRP A 13 -3.25 21.85 11.56
C TRP A 13 -3.98 23.05 12.17
N LYS A 14 -3.93 24.21 11.50
CA LYS A 14 -4.69 25.40 11.89
C LYS A 14 -6.21 25.17 11.85
N LYS A 15 -6.70 24.39 10.88
CA LYS A 15 -8.13 24.01 10.84
C LYS A 15 -8.50 23.10 12.00
N LEU A 16 -7.66 22.12 12.33
CA LEU A 16 -7.87 21.24 13.47
C LEU A 16 -7.94 22.04 14.77
N GLN A 17 -7.00 22.96 14.98
CA GLN A 17 -6.99 23.84 16.16
C GLN A 17 -8.31 24.59 16.36
N LYS A 18 -8.94 25.03 15.28
CA LYS A 18 -10.25 25.72 15.33
C LYS A 18 -11.43 24.78 15.58
N GLN A 19 -11.31 23.50 15.23
CA GLN A 19 -12.38 22.51 15.33
C GLN A 19 -12.40 21.78 16.67
N VAL A 20 -11.23 21.60 17.29
CA VAL A 20 -11.11 20.91 18.57
C VAL A 20 -11.63 21.80 19.69
N LYS A 21 -12.79 21.43 20.26
CA LYS A 21 -13.42 22.17 21.35
C LYS A 21 -12.79 21.93 22.72
N ASN A 22 -12.13 20.78 22.91
CA ASN A 22 -11.52 20.41 24.19
C ASN A 22 -10.01 20.79 24.19
N PRO A 23 -9.59 21.74 25.05
CA PRO A 23 -8.19 22.17 25.13
C PRO A 23 -7.21 21.06 25.51
N GLU A 24 -7.58 20.14 26.39
CA GLU A 24 -6.72 19.04 26.85
C GLU A 24 -6.42 18.07 25.70
N VAL A 25 -7.42 17.79 24.86
CA VAL A 25 -7.24 16.96 23.66
C VAL A 25 -6.27 17.64 22.71
N PHE A 26 -6.39 18.95 22.51
CA PHE A 26 -5.49 19.68 21.63
C PHE A 26 -4.06 19.70 22.17
N GLN A 27 -3.88 19.95 23.47
CA GLN A 27 -2.58 19.91 24.14
C GLN A 27 -1.94 18.51 24.06
N TYR A 28 -2.73 17.45 24.22
CA TYR A 28 -2.25 16.08 24.03
C TYR A 28 -1.76 15.83 22.60
N LEU A 29 -2.49 16.30 21.59
CA LEU A 29 -2.08 16.17 20.19
C LEU A 29 -0.80 16.96 19.90
N GLU A 30 -0.67 18.17 20.46
CA GLU A 30 0.53 19.01 20.33
C GLU A 30 1.76 18.39 21.00
N ASN A 31 1.60 17.84 22.20
CA ASN A 31 2.74 17.34 22.97
C ASN A 31 3.14 15.91 22.59
N THR A 32 2.19 15.08 22.17
CA THR A 32 2.43 13.65 21.93
C THR A 32 2.58 13.34 20.44
N TRP A 33 1.66 13.82 19.62
CA TRP A 33 1.55 13.38 18.23
C TRP A 33 2.29 14.30 17.26
N LEU A 34 2.20 15.62 17.43
CA LEU A 34 2.86 16.58 16.56
C LEU A 34 4.38 16.40 16.45
N PRO A 35 5.13 16.05 17.53
CA PRO A 35 6.56 15.76 17.41
C PRO A 35 6.83 14.53 16.53
N LEU A 36 5.91 13.57 16.51
CA LEU A 36 6.00 12.33 15.75
C LEU A 36 5.45 12.43 14.31
N LYS A 37 5.04 13.62 13.85
CA LYS A 37 4.42 13.83 12.53
C LYS A 37 5.20 13.20 11.36
N GLU A 38 6.52 13.14 11.46
CA GLU A 38 7.40 12.63 10.42
C GLU A 38 7.23 11.12 10.18
N TYR A 39 6.68 10.39 11.16
CA TYR A 39 6.46 8.94 11.09
C TYR A 39 5.12 8.55 10.44
N TYR A 40 4.15 9.46 10.36
CA TYR A 40 2.79 9.11 9.89
C TYR A 40 2.15 10.10 8.92
N VAL A 41 2.71 11.30 8.74
CA VAL A 41 2.14 12.29 7.82
C VAL A 41 2.79 12.16 6.43
N PRO A 42 1.99 12.00 5.34
CA PRO A 42 2.50 11.80 3.97
C PRO A 42 3.48 12.86 3.47
N ALA A 43 3.40 14.10 3.97
CA ALA A 43 4.34 15.16 3.64
C ALA A 43 5.79 14.77 3.96
N TRP A 44 6.01 13.98 5.01
CA TRP A 44 7.32 13.49 5.43
C TRP A 44 7.52 12.00 5.10
N THR A 45 6.49 11.15 5.28
CA THR A 45 6.64 9.71 5.09
C THR A 45 6.81 9.30 3.61
N ASN A 46 6.25 10.04 2.66
CA ASN A 46 6.37 9.75 1.23
C ASN A 46 7.79 9.96 0.67
N HIS A 47 8.77 10.33 1.51
CA HIS A 47 10.19 10.30 1.18
C HIS A 47 10.78 8.88 1.26
N HIS A 48 10.12 7.97 1.98
CA HIS A 48 10.57 6.59 2.18
C HIS A 48 9.69 5.61 1.41
N CYS A 49 10.27 4.46 1.04
CA CYS A 49 9.52 3.36 0.44
C CYS A 49 8.69 2.65 1.52
N HIS A 50 7.39 2.92 1.55
CA HIS A 50 6.44 2.26 2.47
C HIS A 50 5.35 1.48 1.73
N LEU A 51 5.46 1.36 0.41
CA LEU A 51 4.60 0.57 -0.50
C LEU A 51 3.11 0.88 -0.34
N GLY A 52 2.80 2.09 0.10
CA GLY A 52 1.44 2.51 0.36
C GLY A 52 0.81 2.02 1.66
N VAL A 53 1.59 1.38 2.53
CA VAL A 53 1.20 1.12 3.91
C VAL A 53 1.29 2.45 4.67
N GLY A 54 0.15 2.93 5.17
CA GLY A 54 0.08 4.17 5.96
C GLY A 54 -1.05 4.15 6.98
N SER A 55 -1.68 2.99 7.19
CA SER A 55 -2.73 2.77 8.19
C SER A 55 -2.47 1.48 8.96
N THR A 56 -3.06 1.39 10.15
CA THR A 56 -3.01 0.22 11.03
C THR A 56 -3.95 -0.90 10.58
N SER A 57 -4.79 -0.67 9.56
CA SER A 57 -5.85 -1.60 9.13
C SER A 57 -5.34 -3.00 8.78
N ARG A 58 -4.11 -3.13 8.23
CA ARG A 58 -3.51 -4.44 7.96
C ARG A 58 -3.14 -5.19 9.24
N VAL A 59 -2.61 -4.47 10.23
CA VAL A 59 -2.26 -5.02 11.54
C VAL A 59 -3.51 -5.43 12.30
N GLU A 60 -4.52 -4.57 12.29
CA GLU A 60 -5.84 -4.85 12.90
C GLU A 60 -6.51 -6.06 12.26
N GLY A 61 -6.47 -6.17 10.93
CA GLY A 61 -6.99 -7.35 10.21
C GLY A 61 -6.25 -8.63 10.58
N ALA A 62 -4.91 -8.59 10.69
CA ALA A 62 -4.13 -9.73 11.15
C ALA A 62 -4.49 -10.12 12.59
N HIS A 63 -4.64 -9.15 13.48
CA HIS A 63 -5.07 -9.37 14.86
C HIS A 63 -6.48 -9.98 14.93
N ALA A 64 -7.42 -9.47 14.14
CA ALA A 64 -8.79 -9.98 14.06
C ALA A 64 -8.82 -11.43 13.56
N MET A 65 -8.01 -11.75 12.55
CA MET A 65 -7.86 -13.11 12.05
C MET A 65 -7.32 -14.04 13.14
N VAL A 66 -6.25 -13.67 13.86
CA VAL A 66 -5.71 -14.49 14.95
C VAL A 66 -6.78 -14.74 16.02
N LYS A 67 -7.50 -13.71 16.45
CA LYS A 67 -8.57 -13.84 17.44
C LYS A 67 -9.67 -14.81 16.98
N LEU A 68 -10.06 -14.75 15.71
CA LEU A 68 -11.06 -15.64 15.13
C LEU A 68 -10.66 -17.12 15.22
N TRP A 69 -9.36 -17.41 15.07
CA TRP A 69 -8.83 -18.77 15.17
C TRP A 69 -8.66 -19.26 16.60
N LEU A 70 -8.31 -18.37 17.54
CA LEU A 70 -8.11 -18.76 18.94
C LEU A 70 -9.42 -19.11 19.65
N GLN A 71 -10.53 -18.45 19.31
CA GLN A 71 -11.90 -18.68 19.82
C GLN A 71 -12.11 -18.57 21.35
N THR A 72 -11.06 -18.63 22.16
CA THR A 72 -11.09 -18.55 23.62
C THR A 72 -9.95 -17.68 24.14
N SER A 73 -10.17 -17.02 25.28
CA SER A 73 -9.16 -16.29 26.05
C SER A 73 -8.52 -17.12 27.18
N THR A 74 -9.01 -18.34 27.42
CA THR A 74 -8.58 -19.22 28.52
C THR A 74 -7.97 -20.55 28.05
N GLY A 75 -7.66 -20.67 26.76
CA GLY A 75 -7.06 -21.87 26.18
C GLY A 75 -5.64 -22.13 26.70
N THR A 76 -5.26 -23.40 26.72
CA THR A 76 -3.89 -23.83 27.02
C THR A 76 -2.92 -23.39 25.93
N ILE A 77 -1.64 -23.31 26.26
CA ILE A 77 -0.57 -22.97 25.30
C ILE A 77 -0.60 -23.93 24.09
N LEU A 78 -0.85 -25.22 24.33
CA LEU A 78 -0.90 -26.22 23.27
C LEU A 78 -2.04 -25.97 22.28
N GLU A 79 -3.22 -25.57 22.76
CA GLU A 79 -4.37 -25.23 21.92
C GLU A 79 -4.09 -23.97 21.09
N VAL A 80 -3.50 -22.95 21.72
CA VAL A 80 -3.09 -21.70 21.04
C VAL A 80 -2.11 -21.98 19.91
N VAL A 81 -1.06 -22.77 20.16
CA VAL A 81 -0.05 -23.11 19.16
C VAL A 81 -0.68 -23.90 18.00
N ARG A 82 -1.56 -24.87 18.28
CA ARG A 82 -2.26 -25.63 17.24
C ARG A 82 -3.15 -24.74 16.39
N ALA A 83 -3.94 -23.86 17.01
CA ALA A 83 -4.82 -22.93 16.31
C ALA A 83 -4.03 -21.98 15.39
N LEU A 84 -2.94 -21.40 15.89
CA LEU A 84 -2.06 -20.52 15.10
C LEU A 84 -1.42 -21.26 13.92
N HIS A 85 -0.93 -22.49 14.14
CA HIS A 85 -0.36 -23.29 13.07
C HIS A 85 -1.38 -23.55 11.95
N MET A 86 -2.62 -23.92 12.29
CA MET A 86 -3.70 -24.09 11.31
C MET A 86 -4.04 -22.79 10.58
N ALA A 87 -4.12 -21.67 11.32
CA ALA A 87 -4.40 -20.35 10.78
C ALA A 87 -3.35 -19.90 9.75
N PHE A 88 -2.07 -20.08 10.07
CA PHE A 88 -0.97 -19.73 9.17
C PHE A 88 -0.90 -20.67 7.98
N ARG A 89 -1.10 -21.98 8.17
CA ARG A 89 -1.16 -22.94 7.07
C ARG A 89 -2.27 -22.59 6.09
N LYS A 90 -3.47 -22.24 6.57
CA LYS A 90 -4.58 -21.82 5.72
C LYS A 90 -4.26 -20.54 4.95
N GLN A 91 -3.77 -19.50 5.63
CA GLN A 91 -3.39 -18.24 4.97
C GLN A 91 -2.29 -18.44 3.92
N PHE A 92 -1.31 -19.29 4.21
CA PHE A 92 -0.24 -19.61 3.27
C PHE A 92 -0.79 -20.24 1.99
N ILE A 93 -1.68 -21.24 2.11
CA ILE A 93 -2.36 -21.86 0.97
C ILE A 93 -3.21 -20.84 0.21
N GLU A 94 -3.97 -19.99 0.91
CA GLU A 94 -4.78 -18.94 0.27
C GLU A 94 -3.93 -17.94 -0.51
N ILE A 95 -2.79 -17.52 0.04
CA ILE A 95 -1.84 -16.62 -0.63
C ILE A 95 -1.27 -17.28 -1.88
N ILE A 96 -0.83 -18.54 -1.79
CA ILE A 96 -0.33 -19.29 -2.95
C ILE A 96 -1.41 -19.39 -4.03
N ASN A 97 -2.63 -19.80 -3.65
CA ASN A 97 -3.73 -19.94 -4.60
C ASN A 97 -4.06 -18.62 -5.28
N ARG A 98 -4.04 -17.50 -4.54
CA ARG A 98 -4.24 -16.16 -5.09
C ARG A 98 -3.13 -15.79 -6.08
N ILE A 99 -1.86 -15.99 -5.72
CA ILE A 99 -0.72 -15.70 -6.61
C ILE A 99 -0.81 -16.55 -7.88
N SER A 100 -0.97 -17.87 -7.75
CA SER A 100 -1.12 -18.79 -8.88
C SER A 100 -2.27 -18.40 -9.79
N LYS A 101 -3.40 -17.98 -9.22
CA LYS A 101 -4.55 -17.51 -9.99
C LYS A 101 -4.22 -16.22 -10.75
N GLU A 102 -3.59 -15.23 -10.12
CA GLU A 102 -3.19 -13.98 -10.78
C GLU A 102 -2.12 -14.20 -11.86
N MET A 103 -1.28 -15.23 -11.71
CA MET A 103 -0.29 -15.62 -12.71
C MET A 103 -0.92 -16.12 -14.02
N ILE A 104 -2.11 -16.71 -13.95
CA ILE A 104 -2.81 -17.33 -15.10
C ILE A 104 -3.92 -16.43 -15.63
N VAL A 105 -4.69 -15.81 -14.74
CA VAL A 105 -5.86 -15.01 -15.11
C VAL A 105 -5.41 -13.60 -15.47
N HIS A 106 -5.61 -13.22 -16.73
CA HIS A 106 -5.23 -11.89 -17.22
C HIS A 106 -6.41 -10.92 -17.21
N VAL A 107 -6.16 -9.69 -16.73
CA VAL A 107 -7.14 -8.60 -16.81
C VAL A 107 -7.06 -7.96 -18.19
N LYS A 108 -8.20 -7.93 -18.92
CA LYS A 108 -8.27 -7.49 -20.33
C LYS A 108 -8.46 -5.98 -20.53
N ASN A 109 -8.85 -5.25 -19.49
CA ASN A 109 -9.24 -3.84 -19.60
C ASN A 109 -8.06 -2.85 -19.51
N PHE A 110 -6.82 -3.32 -19.71
CA PHE A 110 -5.62 -2.50 -19.62
C PHE A 110 -5.06 -2.16 -21.01
N PRO A 111 -4.42 -0.98 -21.17
CA PRO A 111 -3.71 -0.66 -22.41
C PRO A 111 -2.54 -1.63 -22.64
N PRO A 112 -2.09 -1.84 -23.89
CA PRO A 112 -1.10 -2.87 -24.22
C PRO A 112 0.21 -2.81 -23.41
N HIS A 113 0.68 -1.62 -23.07
CA HIS A 113 1.92 -1.41 -22.31
C HIS A 113 1.83 -1.85 -20.83
N ILE A 114 0.61 -1.97 -20.27
CA ILE A 114 0.35 -2.50 -18.92
C ILE A 114 -0.07 -3.98 -19.01
N CYS A 115 -0.89 -4.33 -20.01
CA CYS A 115 -1.38 -5.70 -20.22
C CYS A 115 -0.24 -6.72 -20.40
N ALA A 116 0.90 -6.29 -20.96
CA ALA A 116 2.11 -7.11 -21.12
C ALA A 116 2.73 -7.60 -19.78
N LEU A 117 2.35 -7.01 -18.65
CA LEU A 117 2.81 -7.37 -17.32
C LEU A 117 1.82 -8.26 -16.54
N ASN A 118 0.68 -8.62 -17.14
CA ASN A 118 -0.18 -9.68 -16.62
C ASN A 118 0.64 -10.95 -16.40
N GLY A 119 0.31 -11.68 -15.34
CA GLY A 119 1.01 -12.90 -14.96
C GLY A 119 2.38 -12.68 -14.29
N LYS A 120 2.94 -11.46 -14.33
CA LYS A 120 4.24 -11.10 -13.75
C LYS A 120 4.13 -10.10 -12.59
N VAL A 121 3.15 -9.21 -12.64
CA VAL A 121 2.87 -8.20 -11.63
C VAL A 121 1.45 -8.38 -11.12
N SER A 122 1.23 -8.20 -9.82
CA SER A 122 -0.08 -8.36 -9.18
C SER A 122 -1.14 -7.47 -9.82
N HIS A 123 -2.38 -7.96 -9.91
CA HIS A 123 -3.51 -7.23 -10.47
C HIS A 123 -3.73 -5.89 -9.76
N TYR A 124 -3.51 -5.86 -8.44
CA TYR A 124 -3.59 -4.65 -7.63
C TYR A 124 -2.64 -3.55 -8.14
N ALA A 125 -1.36 -3.89 -8.34
CA ALA A 125 -0.37 -2.91 -8.80
C ALA A 125 -0.62 -2.47 -10.25
N LEU A 126 -1.07 -3.37 -11.12
CA LEU A 126 -1.47 -3.04 -12.49
C LEU A 126 -2.68 -2.11 -12.52
N GLN A 127 -3.68 -2.34 -11.68
CA GLN A 127 -4.84 -1.46 -11.54
C GLN A 127 -4.41 -0.05 -11.12
N ILE A 128 -3.52 0.07 -10.13
CA ILE A 128 -3.00 1.38 -9.70
C ILE A 128 -2.23 2.07 -10.83
N ALA A 129 -1.37 1.33 -11.55
CA ALA A 129 -0.64 1.88 -12.70
C ALA A 129 -1.60 2.38 -13.78
N PHE A 130 -2.71 1.67 -14.00
CA PHE A 130 -3.76 2.06 -14.93
C PHE A 130 -4.53 3.32 -14.46
N GLU A 131 -4.88 3.42 -13.18
CA GLU A 131 -5.49 4.64 -12.65
C GLU A 131 -4.55 5.85 -12.72
N ASN A 132 -3.25 5.63 -12.45
CA ASN A 132 -2.23 6.66 -12.63
C ASN A 132 -2.14 7.11 -14.10
N PHE A 133 -2.24 6.18 -15.05
CA PHE A 133 -2.24 6.49 -16.48
C PHE A 133 -3.43 7.38 -16.87
N LYS A 134 -4.64 7.09 -16.37
CA LYS A 134 -5.85 7.89 -16.64
C LYS A 134 -5.83 9.28 -16.02
N THR A 135 -5.04 9.47 -14.97
CA THR A 135 -5.02 10.72 -14.21
C THR A 135 -4.43 11.86 -15.05
N LYS A 136 -5.21 12.92 -15.27
CA LYS A 136 -4.74 14.14 -15.96
C LYS A 136 -3.83 14.96 -15.04
N PHE A 137 -2.89 15.67 -15.62
CA PHE A 137 -2.03 16.61 -14.89
C PHE A 137 -1.76 17.87 -15.71
N PRO A 138 -1.40 18.99 -15.04
CA PRO A 138 -1.14 20.25 -15.71
C PRO A 138 -0.02 20.10 -16.76
N PRO A 139 -0.13 20.73 -17.94
CA PRO A 139 0.98 20.82 -18.87
C PRO A 139 2.21 21.35 -18.13
N ASN A 140 3.34 20.64 -18.25
CA ASN A 140 4.63 20.97 -17.60
C ASN A 140 4.76 20.65 -16.10
N GLU A 141 3.85 19.89 -15.47
CA GLU A 141 4.14 19.32 -14.15
C GLU A 141 5.40 18.44 -14.23
N LYS A 142 6.47 18.81 -13.51
CA LYS A 142 7.69 18.01 -13.47
C LYS A 142 7.45 16.77 -12.62
N CYS A 143 7.85 15.62 -13.15
CA CYS A 143 7.82 14.37 -12.39
C CYS A 143 8.77 14.46 -11.19
N THR A 144 8.23 14.39 -9.98
CA THR A 144 9.03 14.35 -8.74
C THR A 144 9.53 12.94 -8.41
N ASN A 145 9.09 11.93 -9.17
CA ASN A 145 9.28 10.50 -8.92
C ASN A 145 8.84 10.00 -7.52
N LYS A 146 8.30 10.88 -6.67
CA LYS A 146 7.89 10.56 -5.29
C LYS A 146 6.94 9.37 -5.24
N TYR A 147 5.92 9.35 -6.11
CA TYR A 147 4.95 8.26 -6.16
C TYR A 147 5.61 6.90 -6.37
N ASN A 148 6.55 6.82 -7.32
CA ASN A 148 7.27 5.58 -7.56
C ASN A 148 8.13 5.20 -6.36
N ASN A 149 8.79 6.17 -5.72
CA ASN A 149 9.64 5.92 -4.56
C ASN A 149 8.86 5.38 -3.36
N TYR A 150 7.70 5.96 -3.02
CA TYR A 150 6.97 5.54 -1.83
C TYR A 150 5.99 4.38 -2.05
N LYS A 151 5.44 4.20 -3.26
CA LYS A 151 4.52 3.08 -3.58
C LYS A 151 5.20 1.92 -4.30
N GLY A 152 6.34 2.13 -4.95
CA GLY A 152 6.97 1.12 -5.80
C GLY A 152 6.18 0.82 -7.07
N ILE A 153 5.37 1.77 -7.55
CA ILE A 153 4.52 1.63 -8.75
C ILE A 153 4.78 2.84 -9.66
N PRO A 154 4.85 2.65 -10.99
CA PRO A 154 5.05 3.75 -11.93
C PRO A 154 4.06 4.90 -11.73
N CYS A 155 4.60 6.11 -11.64
CA CYS A 155 3.81 7.33 -11.57
C CYS A 155 3.13 7.64 -12.91
N LYS A 156 2.12 8.52 -12.87
CA LYS A 156 1.39 9.02 -14.05
C LYS A 156 2.32 9.49 -15.19
N HIS A 157 3.41 10.18 -14.87
CA HIS A 157 4.37 10.67 -15.88
C HIS A 157 5.09 9.52 -16.58
N LYS A 158 5.47 8.47 -15.85
CA LYS A 158 6.19 7.31 -16.40
C LYS A 158 5.27 6.48 -17.28
N THR A 159 4.04 6.21 -16.83
CA THR A 159 3.05 5.44 -17.60
C THR A 159 2.65 6.16 -18.88
N GLN A 160 2.38 7.47 -18.82
CA GLN A 160 2.05 8.26 -20.02
C GLN A 160 3.23 8.43 -20.98
N LYS A 161 4.46 8.60 -20.48
CA LYS A 161 5.66 8.65 -21.32
C LYS A 161 5.89 7.32 -22.06
N ALA A 162 5.71 6.19 -21.38
CA ALA A 162 5.81 4.88 -22.01
C ALA A 162 4.75 4.74 -23.12
N PHE A 163 3.50 5.15 -22.85
CA PHE A 163 2.44 5.15 -23.84
C PHE A 163 2.74 6.03 -25.06
N ALA A 164 3.15 7.29 -24.86
CA ALA A 164 3.45 8.23 -25.94
C ALA A 164 4.60 7.74 -26.84
N LYS A 165 5.60 7.06 -26.25
CA LYS A 165 6.73 6.48 -26.97
C LYS A 165 6.45 5.09 -27.54
N ARG A 166 5.23 4.55 -27.40
CA ARG A 166 4.88 3.16 -27.73
C ARG A 166 5.81 2.13 -27.07
N GLN A 167 6.33 2.46 -25.90
CA GLN A 167 7.17 1.59 -25.07
C GLN A 167 6.31 0.82 -24.08
N ARG A 168 6.81 -0.35 -23.67
CA ARG A 168 6.19 -1.16 -22.61
C ARG A 168 6.75 -0.75 -21.26
N LEU A 169 5.94 -0.90 -20.21
CA LEU A 169 6.49 -0.91 -18.87
C LEU A 169 7.22 -2.23 -18.65
N GLU A 170 8.35 -2.15 -17.97
CA GLU A 170 9.16 -3.31 -17.63
C GLU A 170 8.81 -3.82 -16.23
N LEU A 171 9.16 -5.09 -15.95
CA LEU A 171 8.98 -5.65 -14.61
C LEU A 171 9.75 -4.83 -13.56
N SER A 172 10.96 -4.37 -13.91
CA SER A 172 11.80 -3.51 -13.06
C SER A 172 11.21 -2.14 -12.76
N ASP A 173 10.14 -1.73 -13.47
CA ASP A 173 9.44 -0.48 -13.18
C ASP A 173 8.56 -0.58 -11.93
N PHE A 174 8.34 -1.80 -11.43
CA PHE A 174 7.60 -2.10 -10.23
C PHE A 174 8.56 -2.59 -9.14
N HIS A 175 8.22 -2.29 -7.89
CA HIS A 175 8.96 -2.81 -6.74
C HIS A 175 8.74 -4.33 -6.61
N PRO A 176 9.77 -5.11 -6.20
CA PRO A 176 9.68 -6.57 -6.09
C PRO A 176 8.50 -7.11 -5.28
N GLN A 177 8.02 -6.35 -4.29
CA GLN A 177 6.81 -6.66 -3.52
C GLN A 177 5.56 -6.91 -4.40
N TRP A 178 5.50 -6.27 -5.57
CA TRP A 178 4.37 -6.38 -6.49
C TRP A 178 4.54 -7.48 -7.53
N HIS A 179 5.72 -8.11 -7.61
CA HIS A 179 6.00 -9.18 -8.55
C HIS A 179 5.31 -10.47 -8.09
N LEU A 180 4.69 -11.17 -9.02
CA LEU A 180 4.09 -12.47 -8.76
C LEU A 180 5.20 -13.52 -8.79
N ASN A 181 5.59 -13.98 -7.61
CA ASN A 181 6.53 -15.07 -7.44
C ASN A 181 5.93 -16.08 -6.47
N LEU A 182 5.94 -17.36 -6.84
CA LEU A 182 5.62 -18.42 -5.91
C LEU A 182 6.78 -18.59 -4.93
N PRO A 183 6.51 -18.74 -3.62
CA PRO A 183 7.57 -19.05 -2.67
C PRO A 183 8.23 -20.37 -3.07
N VAL A 184 9.57 -20.41 -3.02
CA VAL A 184 10.32 -21.67 -3.11
C VAL A 184 9.80 -22.56 -1.98
N ARG A 185 9.41 -23.80 -2.28
CA ARG A 185 8.82 -24.72 -1.31
C ARG A 185 9.70 -24.78 -0.06
N VAL A 186 9.23 -24.16 1.02
CA VAL A 186 9.80 -24.32 2.36
C VAL A 186 8.97 -25.43 2.99
N PHE A 187 9.54 -26.63 3.05
CA PHE A 187 8.95 -27.78 3.72
C PHE A 187 9.21 -27.68 5.22
#